data_AF-X1EXT8-F1
#
_entry.id   AF-X1EXT8-F1
#
_cell.length_a   1.000
_cell.length_b   1.000
_cell.length_c   1.000
_cell.angle_alpha   90.00
_cell.angle_beta   90.00
_cell.angle_gamma   90.00
#
_symmetry.space_group_name_H-M   'P 1'
#
loop_
_entity.id
_entity.type
_entity.pdbx_description
1 polymer ?
#
loop_
_entity_poly.entity_id
_entity_poly.type
_entity_poly.pdbx_seq_one_letter_code
_entity_poly.pdbx_strand_id
1 'polypeptide(L)'
;LALVSAGIMLILYGGLGLVGLKLSRRLGFPDIWDPKISNKQRFLIPALIGSGIGIFLILADAILSRFHTLGPLPHPPFPTSIVASAAAGIGEELMFRLFFLSFGVWLISYVILKKRWQNQIFWMIAIFSALAFALAHIPSVMLLFGFNGINEIPLALMGEIILLNGVVSLFAAYYFRKFGFLAAVGIHFWTDVVWHVIWGVI
;
A
#
# COMPACT_ATOMS: atom_id res chain seq x y z
N LEU A 1 -14.32 -23.70 9.61
CA LEU A 1 -14.26 -22.22 9.48
C LEU A 1 -13.05 -21.78 8.66
N ALA A 2 -11.81 -22.14 9.04
CA ALA A 2 -10.58 -21.70 8.35
C ALA A 2 -10.51 -22.00 6.84
N LEU A 3 -10.89 -23.22 6.41
CA LEU A 3 -10.92 -23.57 4.98
C LEU A 3 -11.93 -22.75 4.17
N VAL A 4 -13.07 -22.39 4.77
CA VAL A 4 -14.08 -21.54 4.14
C VAL A 4 -13.56 -20.12 4.00
N SER A 5 -12.94 -19.57 5.05
CA SER A 5 -12.28 -18.25 5.00
C SER A 5 -11.16 -18.21 3.97
N ALA A 6 -10.33 -19.25 3.90
CA ALA A 6 -9.28 -19.37 2.88
C ALA A 6 -9.86 -19.41 1.46
N GLY A 7 -10.94 -20.18 1.25
CA GLY A 7 -11.64 -20.23 -0.04
C GLY A 7 -12.24 -18.88 -0.44
N ILE A 8 -12.88 -18.18 0.49
CA ILE A 8 -13.43 -16.83 0.26
C ILE A 8 -12.31 -15.85 -0.09
N MET A 9 -11.21 -15.84 0.68
CA MET A 9 -10.07 -14.96 0.43
C MET A 9 -9.44 -15.24 -0.94
N LEU A 10 -9.30 -16.51 -1.32
CA LEU A 10 -8.78 -16.89 -2.64
C LEU A 10 -9.68 -16.38 -3.76
N ILE A 11 -11.01 -16.54 -3.64
CA ILE A 11 -11.96 -16.09 -4.66
C ILE A 11 -11.96 -14.56 -4.74
N LEU A 12 -11.97 -13.87 -3.61
CA LEU A 12 -12.00 -12.41 -3.57
C LEU A 12 -10.67 -11.81 -4.05
N TYR A 13 -9.55 -12.14 -3.41
CA TYR A 13 -8.25 -11.58 -3.80
C TYR A 13 -7.81 -12.09 -5.18
N GLY A 14 -8.04 -13.37 -5.49
CA GLY A 14 -7.77 -13.92 -6.81
C GLY A 14 -8.61 -13.25 -7.89
N GLY A 15 -9.91 -13.08 -7.66
CA GLY A 15 -10.82 -12.39 -8.58
C GLY A 15 -10.45 -10.93 -8.81
N LEU A 16 -10.24 -10.17 -7.73
CA LEU A 16 -9.81 -8.77 -7.80
C LEU A 16 -8.45 -8.63 -8.49
N GLY A 17 -7.48 -9.49 -8.16
CA GLY A 17 -6.17 -9.51 -8.77
C GLY A 17 -6.23 -9.82 -10.27
N LEU A 18 -7.05 -10.79 -10.69
CA LEU A 18 -7.26 -11.12 -12.10
C LEU A 18 -7.90 -9.96 -12.88
N VAL A 19 -8.91 -9.30 -12.29
CA VAL A 19 -9.53 -8.12 -12.90
C VAL A 19 -8.51 -6.98 -12.99
N GLY A 20 -7.81 -6.68 -11.91
CA GLY A 20 -6.77 -5.65 -11.87
C GLY A 20 -5.65 -5.88 -12.89
N LEU A 21 -5.19 -7.13 -13.04
CA LEU A 21 -4.19 -7.49 -14.04
C LEU A 21 -4.70 -7.29 -15.47
N LYS A 22 -5.93 -7.68 -15.77
CA LYS A 22 -6.54 -7.44 -17.09
C LYS A 22 -6.68 -5.94 -17.38
N LEU A 23 -7.06 -5.14 -16.40
CA LEU A 23 -7.27 -3.70 -16.56
C LEU A 23 -5.93 -2.94 -16.68
N SER A 24 -4.94 -3.26 -15.85
CA SER A 24 -3.60 -2.64 -15.93
C SER A 24 -2.94 -2.85 -17.30
N ARG A 25 -3.06 -4.06 -17.89
CA ARG A 25 -2.64 -4.34 -19.27
C ARG A 25 -3.34 -3.47 -20.29
N ARG A 26 -4.67 -3.30 -20.16
CA ARG A 26 -5.46 -2.44 -21.07
C ARG A 26 -5.07 -0.97 -20.97
N LEU A 27 -4.60 -0.54 -19.80
CA LEU A 27 -4.07 0.80 -19.53
C LEU A 27 -2.63 0.99 -20.03
N GLY A 28 -1.98 -0.08 -20.51
CA GLY A 28 -0.59 -0.04 -20.98
C GLY A 28 0.45 -0.01 -19.86
N PHE A 29 0.09 -0.42 -18.64
CA PHE A 29 1.06 -0.56 -17.56
C PHE A 29 1.90 -1.84 -17.75
N PRO A 30 3.14 -1.89 -17.24
CA PRO A 30 3.98 -3.07 -17.38
C PRO A 30 3.36 -4.30 -16.72
N ASP A 31 3.50 -5.43 -17.40
CA ASP A 31 3.14 -6.74 -16.87
C ASP A 31 4.04 -7.15 -15.70
N ILE A 32 3.56 -8.09 -14.87
CA ILE A 32 4.30 -8.64 -13.70
C ILE A 32 5.73 -9.04 -14.09
N TRP A 33 5.86 -9.70 -15.25
CA TRP A 33 7.14 -10.18 -15.77
C TRP A 33 7.47 -9.57 -17.14
N ASP A 34 7.19 -8.27 -17.31
CA ASP A 34 7.47 -7.56 -18.57
C ASP A 34 8.97 -7.60 -18.91
N PRO A 35 9.37 -8.13 -20.09
CA PRO A 35 10.78 -8.26 -20.48
C PRO A 35 11.48 -6.90 -20.67
N LYS A 36 10.74 -5.81 -20.84
CA LYS A 36 11.29 -4.45 -20.96
C LYS A 36 11.73 -3.88 -19.60
N ILE A 37 11.28 -4.46 -18.50
CA ILE A 37 11.63 -4.04 -17.15
C ILE A 37 12.79 -4.88 -16.64
N SER A 38 13.93 -4.23 -16.42
CA SER A 38 15.12 -4.88 -15.87
C SER A 38 14.92 -5.32 -14.42
N ASN A 39 15.70 -6.31 -13.96
CA ASN A 39 15.67 -6.74 -12.55
C ASN A 39 16.06 -5.61 -11.59
N LYS A 40 16.88 -4.65 -12.03
CA LYS A 40 17.18 -3.44 -11.24
C LYS A 40 15.92 -2.61 -11.00
N GLN A 41 15.09 -2.42 -12.02
CA GLN A 41 13.83 -1.68 -11.91
C GLN A 41 12.76 -2.47 -11.15
N ARG A 42 12.74 -3.79 -11.30
CA ARG A 42 11.76 -4.68 -10.68
C ARG A 42 12.02 -4.92 -9.20
N PHE A 43 13.28 -4.98 -8.77
CA PHE A 43 13.65 -5.40 -7.41
C PHE A 43 14.56 -4.40 -6.69
N LEU A 44 15.70 -4.02 -7.28
CA LEU A 44 16.69 -3.19 -6.57
C LEU A 44 16.18 -1.78 -6.30
N ILE A 45 15.62 -1.09 -7.30
CA ILE A 45 15.07 0.27 -7.13
C ILE A 45 13.93 0.26 -6.10
N PRO A 46 12.92 -0.63 -6.20
CA PRO A 46 11.89 -0.79 -5.16
C PRO A 46 12.44 -1.01 -3.76
N ALA A 47 13.48 -1.84 -3.61
CA ALA A 47 14.13 -2.07 -2.33
C ALA A 47 14.74 -0.78 -1.75
N LEU A 48 15.54 -0.06 -2.55
CA LEU A 48 16.17 1.19 -2.11
C LEU A 48 15.13 2.27 -1.76
N ILE A 49 14.10 2.41 -2.59
CA ILE A 49 13.02 3.37 -2.35
C ILE A 49 12.21 2.98 -1.11
N GLY A 50 11.81 1.72 -1.00
CA GLY A 50 11.07 1.20 0.16
C GLY A 50 11.87 1.36 1.45
N SER A 51 13.15 1.02 1.46
CA SER A 51 14.00 1.25 2.64
C SER A 51 14.12 2.72 3.00
N GLY A 52 14.24 3.61 2.01
CA GLY A 52 14.24 5.06 2.25
C GLY A 52 12.92 5.56 2.84
N ILE A 53 11.79 5.04 2.36
CA ILE A 53 10.47 5.34 2.94
C ILE A 53 10.36 4.78 4.35
N GLY A 54 10.84 3.57 4.61
CA GLY A 54 10.86 2.98 5.95
C GLY A 54 11.62 3.84 6.96
N ILE A 55 12.81 4.35 6.59
CA ILE A 55 13.55 5.31 7.42
C ILE A 55 12.73 6.59 7.65
N PHE A 56 12.09 7.12 6.59
CA PHE A 56 11.20 8.27 6.73
C PHE A 56 10.05 7.99 7.70
N LEU A 57 9.43 6.81 7.64
CA LEU A 57 8.39 6.44 8.59
C LEU A 57 8.96 6.48 10.01
N ILE A 58 10.11 5.83 10.29
CA ILE A 58 10.77 5.79 11.62
C ILE A 58 10.88 7.19 12.21
N LEU A 59 11.40 8.12 11.42
CA LEU A 59 11.58 9.51 11.84
C LEU A 59 10.25 10.23 12.06
N ALA A 60 9.27 9.99 11.19
CA ALA A 60 7.96 10.62 11.28
C ALA A 60 7.23 10.20 12.56
N ASP A 61 7.20 8.91 12.91
CA ASP A 61 6.56 8.44 14.16
C ASP A 61 7.32 8.85 15.42
N ALA A 62 8.65 8.82 15.41
CA ALA A 62 9.44 9.33 16.52
C ALA A 62 9.19 10.84 16.81
N ILE A 63 8.75 11.59 15.81
CA ILE A 63 8.37 13.00 15.93
C ILE A 63 6.89 13.15 16.29
N LEU A 64 6.00 12.49 15.55
CA LEU A 64 4.54 12.65 15.65
C LEU A 64 3.97 12.04 16.94
N SER A 65 4.57 10.95 17.42
CA SER A 65 4.23 10.34 18.72
C SER A 65 4.42 11.28 19.90
N ARG A 66 5.20 12.36 19.76
CA ARG A 66 5.37 13.39 20.81
C ARG A 66 4.16 14.32 20.93
N PHE A 67 3.27 14.31 19.94
CA PHE A 67 2.06 15.14 19.91
C PHE A 67 0.82 14.40 20.42
N HIS A 68 0.97 13.16 20.92
CA HIS A 68 -0.06 12.42 21.64
C HIS A 68 0.55 11.56 22.76
N THR A 69 -0.28 11.06 23.69
CA THR A 69 0.20 10.33 24.88
C THR A 69 0.33 8.81 24.67
N LEU A 70 0.01 8.32 23.48
CA LEU A 70 -0.03 6.88 23.17
C LEU A 70 1.35 6.25 22.95
N GLY A 71 2.39 7.06 22.78
CA GLY A 71 3.73 6.59 22.38
C GLY A 71 3.81 6.19 20.89
N PRO A 72 4.92 5.55 20.48
CA PRO A 72 5.13 5.06 19.12
C PRO A 72 4.10 4.00 18.69
N LEU A 73 3.89 3.87 17.38
CA LEU A 73 3.04 2.82 16.81
C LEU A 73 3.57 1.41 17.12
N PRO A 74 2.71 0.46 17.56
CA PRO A 74 3.15 -0.90 17.85
C PRO A 74 3.51 -1.67 16.58
N HIS A 75 4.55 -2.49 16.66
CA HIS A 75 4.99 -3.36 15.56
C HIS A 75 4.67 -4.84 15.85
N PRO A 76 4.39 -5.66 14.82
CA PRO A 76 4.27 -7.11 15.00
C PRO A 76 5.58 -7.69 15.58
N PRO A 77 5.50 -8.73 16.44
CA PRO A 77 6.69 -9.28 17.06
C PRO A 77 7.58 -10.02 16.03
N PHE A 78 8.89 -10.02 16.23
CA PHE A 78 9.78 -10.87 15.44
C PHE A 78 9.63 -12.35 15.85
N PRO A 79 9.61 -13.32 14.91
CA PRO A 79 9.80 -13.18 13.46
C PRO A 79 8.50 -13.02 12.65
N THR A 80 7.32 -12.93 13.28
CA THR A 80 6.04 -12.84 12.55
C THR A 80 5.93 -11.54 11.76
N SER A 81 6.65 -10.48 12.15
CA SER A 81 6.79 -9.24 11.38
C SER A 81 7.25 -9.48 9.93
N ILE A 82 8.15 -10.41 9.65
CA ILE A 82 8.59 -10.71 8.28
C ILE A 82 7.43 -11.21 7.42
N VAL A 83 6.64 -12.13 7.98
CA VAL A 83 5.48 -12.72 7.30
C VAL A 83 4.37 -11.68 7.15
N ALA A 84 4.15 -10.86 8.17
CA ALA A 84 3.21 -9.75 8.12
C ALA A 84 3.58 -8.75 7.00
N SER A 85 4.85 -8.34 6.91
CA SER A 85 5.34 -7.45 5.85
C SER A 85 5.15 -8.03 4.45
N ALA A 86 5.41 -9.33 4.27
CA ALA A 86 5.20 -9.99 2.98
C ALA A 86 3.71 -10.09 2.62
N ALA A 87 2.86 -10.45 3.60
CA ALA A 87 1.43 -10.58 3.41
C ALA A 87 0.77 -9.21 3.12
N ALA A 88 1.12 -8.16 3.87
CA ALA A 88 0.66 -6.80 3.65
C ALA A 88 1.13 -6.27 2.30
N GLY A 89 2.44 -6.33 2.03
CA GLY A 89 3.02 -5.85 0.77
C GLY A 89 2.45 -6.53 -0.48
N ILE A 90 1.99 -7.78 -0.41
CA ILE A 90 1.31 -8.44 -1.53
C ILE A 90 -0.19 -8.12 -1.54
N GLY A 91 -0.87 -8.32 -0.41
CA GLY A 91 -2.33 -8.25 -0.30
C GLY A 91 -2.86 -6.84 -0.50
N GLU A 92 -2.23 -5.86 0.13
CA GLU A 92 -2.65 -4.47 0.06
C GLU A 92 -2.35 -3.88 -1.33
N GLU A 93 -1.19 -4.19 -1.90
CA GLU A 93 -0.87 -3.77 -3.27
C GLU A 93 -1.80 -4.40 -4.30
N LEU A 94 -2.19 -5.66 -4.11
CA LEU A 94 -3.18 -6.31 -4.97
C LEU A 94 -4.51 -5.54 -4.93
N MET A 95 -5.00 -5.20 -3.74
CA MET A 95 -6.28 -4.53 -3.58
C MET A 95 -6.24 -3.08 -4.06
N PHE A 96 -5.26 -2.29 -3.63
CA PHE A 96 -5.22 -0.85 -3.88
C PHE A 96 -4.55 -0.45 -5.19
N ARG A 97 -3.47 -1.14 -5.61
CA ARG A 97 -2.70 -0.72 -6.80
C ARG A 97 -3.11 -1.56 -8.01
N LEU A 98 -3.12 -2.88 -7.87
CA LEU A 98 -3.49 -3.74 -9.00
C LEU A 98 -4.98 -3.61 -9.34
N PHE A 99 -5.88 -3.75 -8.37
CA PHE A 99 -7.32 -3.64 -8.61
C PHE A 99 -7.82 -2.19 -8.59
N PHE A 100 -7.86 -1.53 -7.43
CA PHE A 100 -8.57 -0.26 -7.24
C PHE A 100 -8.05 0.85 -8.17
N LEU A 101 -6.74 1.08 -8.21
CA LEU A 101 -6.13 2.08 -9.08
C LEU A 101 -6.35 1.76 -10.57
N SER A 102 -6.10 0.53 -11.02
CA SER A 102 -6.34 0.16 -12.42
C SER A 102 -7.81 0.25 -12.80
N PHE A 103 -8.72 -0.16 -11.91
CA PHE A 103 -10.16 -0.06 -12.12
C PHE A 103 -10.63 1.38 -12.23
N GLY A 104 -10.23 2.24 -11.29
CA GLY A 104 -10.60 3.66 -11.29
C GLY A 104 -10.09 4.40 -12.53
N VAL A 105 -8.84 4.16 -12.93
CA VAL A 105 -8.27 4.79 -14.13
C VAL A 105 -8.96 4.26 -15.39
N TRP A 106 -9.20 2.96 -15.49
CA TRP A 106 -9.93 2.39 -16.62
C TRP A 106 -11.37 2.94 -16.70
N LEU A 107 -12.11 2.93 -15.60
CA LEU A 107 -13.50 3.39 -15.58
C LEU A 107 -13.59 4.85 -16.01
N ILE A 108 -12.80 5.73 -15.38
CA ILE A 108 -12.92 7.16 -15.66
C ILE A 108 -12.28 7.51 -16.99
N SER A 109 -11.03 7.11 -17.25
CA SER A 109 -10.34 7.53 -18.46
C SER A 109 -10.85 6.80 -19.71
N TYR A 110 -10.99 5.47 -19.67
CA TYR A 110 -11.35 4.68 -20.86
C TYR A 110 -12.85 4.62 -21.10
N VAL A 111 -13.66 4.39 -20.06
CA VAL A 111 -15.13 4.24 -20.22
C VAL A 111 -15.81 5.61 -20.28
N ILE A 112 -15.67 6.43 -19.23
CA ILE A 112 -16.39 7.70 -19.11
C ILE A 112 -15.81 8.76 -20.07
N LEU A 113 -14.49 8.94 -20.07
CA LEU A 113 -13.81 9.97 -20.85
C LEU A 113 -13.32 9.48 -22.22
N LYS A 114 -13.71 8.27 -22.65
CA LYS A 114 -13.42 7.71 -23.99
C LYS A 114 -11.93 7.77 -24.35
N LYS A 115 -11.09 7.24 -23.46
CA LYS A 115 -9.61 7.17 -23.53
C LYS A 115 -8.89 8.53 -23.49
N ARG A 116 -9.46 9.53 -22.82
CA ARG A 116 -8.83 10.85 -22.64
C ARG A 116 -8.30 11.02 -21.21
N TRP A 117 -7.33 11.92 -21.06
CA TRP A 117 -6.83 12.40 -19.76
C TRP A 117 -6.24 11.33 -18.83
N GLN A 118 -5.78 10.18 -19.35
CA GLN A 118 -5.32 9.04 -18.54
C GLN A 118 -4.29 9.44 -17.48
N ASN A 119 -3.36 10.36 -17.79
CA ASN A 119 -2.34 10.80 -16.84
C ASN A 119 -2.94 11.58 -15.65
N GLN A 120 -3.84 12.52 -15.92
CA GLN A 120 -4.51 13.32 -14.90
C GLN A 120 -5.42 12.44 -14.05
N ILE A 121 -6.22 11.58 -14.70
CA ILE A 121 -7.06 10.60 -14.01
C ILE A 121 -6.21 9.68 -13.13
N PHE A 122 -5.08 9.20 -13.63
CA PHE A 122 -4.17 8.36 -12.85
C PHE A 122 -3.75 9.02 -11.54
N TRP A 123 -3.30 10.28 -11.57
CA TRP A 123 -2.86 10.96 -10.36
C TRP A 123 -4.02 11.27 -9.41
N MET A 124 -5.20 11.64 -9.92
CA MET A 124 -6.39 11.81 -9.09
C MET A 124 -6.80 10.51 -8.38
N ILE A 125 -6.83 9.39 -9.11
CA ILE A 125 -7.13 8.07 -8.53
C ILE A 125 -6.01 7.62 -7.58
N ALA A 126 -4.74 7.92 -7.85
CA ALA A 126 -3.63 7.59 -6.97
C ALA A 126 -3.74 8.34 -5.62
N ILE A 127 -4.07 9.63 -5.64
CA ILE A 127 -4.31 10.43 -4.44
C ILE A 127 -5.53 9.91 -3.67
N PHE A 128 -6.64 9.65 -4.38
CA PHE A 128 -7.84 9.09 -3.75
C PHE A 128 -7.57 7.70 -3.15
N SER A 129 -6.82 6.84 -3.85
CA SER A 129 -6.39 5.53 -3.36
C SER A 129 -5.47 5.65 -2.15
N ALA A 130 -4.60 6.66 -2.10
CA ALA A 130 -3.73 6.90 -0.95
C ALA A 130 -4.54 7.28 0.30
N LEU A 131 -5.55 8.13 0.13
CA LEU A 131 -6.45 8.47 1.22
C LEU A 131 -7.28 7.26 1.66
N ALA A 132 -7.87 6.51 0.71
CA ALA A 132 -8.62 5.29 1.02
C ALA A 132 -7.75 4.23 1.72
N PHE A 133 -6.50 4.08 1.28
CA PHE A 133 -5.52 3.19 1.89
C PHE A 133 -5.21 3.58 3.34
N ALA A 134 -4.96 4.87 3.60
CA ALA A 134 -4.76 5.36 4.96
C ALA A 134 -5.99 5.15 5.85
N LEU A 135 -7.18 5.50 5.36
CA LEU A 135 -8.43 5.35 6.13
C LEU A 135 -8.77 3.88 6.40
N ALA A 136 -8.36 2.95 5.53
CA ALA A 136 -8.54 1.52 5.75
C ALA A 136 -7.76 0.98 6.97
N HIS A 137 -6.79 1.74 7.48
CA HIS A 137 -6.04 1.39 8.70
C HIS A 137 -6.73 1.84 9.99
N ILE A 138 -7.76 2.71 9.92
CA ILE A 138 -8.46 3.21 11.12
C ILE A 138 -9.00 2.06 11.99
N PRO A 139 -9.68 1.03 11.47
CA PRO A 139 -10.17 -0.07 12.30
C PRO A 139 -9.05 -0.80 13.05
N SER A 140 -7.90 -1.01 12.41
CA SER A 140 -6.73 -1.65 13.04
C SER A 140 -6.15 -0.77 14.15
N VAL A 141 -6.05 0.54 13.93
CA VAL A 141 -5.59 1.50 14.95
C VAL A 141 -6.55 1.54 16.14
N MET A 142 -7.87 1.58 15.89
CA MET A 142 -8.87 1.54 16.94
C MET A 142 -8.74 0.26 17.78
N LEU A 143 -8.53 -0.89 17.13
CA LEU A 143 -8.30 -2.15 17.82
C LEU A 143 -7.01 -2.14 18.65
N LEU A 144 -5.92 -1.61 18.11
CA LEU A 144 -4.60 -1.57 18.77
C LEU A 144 -4.60 -0.68 20.03
N PHE A 145 -5.29 0.46 19.99
CA PHE A 145 -5.34 1.40 21.11
C PHE A 145 -6.63 1.33 21.95
N GLY A 146 -7.56 0.44 21.61
CA GLY A 146 -8.80 0.23 22.35
C GLY A 146 -9.82 1.36 22.21
N PHE A 147 -9.82 2.09 21.08
CA PHE A 147 -10.78 3.15 20.81
C PHE A 147 -12.15 2.59 20.44
N ASN A 148 -13.21 3.14 21.01
CA ASN A 148 -14.60 2.74 20.72
C ASN A 148 -15.23 3.58 19.59
N GLY A 149 -14.61 4.71 19.24
CA GLY A 149 -15.07 5.60 18.18
C GLY A 149 -13.95 6.36 17.50
N ILE A 150 -14.18 6.78 16.25
CA ILE A 150 -13.20 7.54 15.45
C ILE A 150 -12.87 8.89 16.11
N ASN A 151 -13.83 9.47 16.84
CA ASN A 151 -13.67 10.70 17.59
C ASN A 151 -12.70 10.59 18.79
N GLU A 152 -12.33 9.39 19.20
CA GLU A 152 -11.32 9.16 20.25
C GLU A 152 -9.89 9.19 19.70
N ILE A 153 -9.72 9.11 18.37
CA ILE A 153 -8.40 9.13 17.73
C ILE A 153 -7.84 10.56 17.80
N PRO A 154 -6.67 10.79 18.43
CA PRO A 154 -6.05 12.11 18.45
C PRO A 154 -5.81 12.64 17.04
N LEU A 155 -6.06 13.93 16.81
CA LEU A 155 -5.84 14.54 15.49
C LEU A 155 -4.41 14.38 14.98
N ALA A 156 -3.42 14.40 15.88
CA ALA A 156 -2.02 14.14 15.55
C ALA A 156 -1.83 12.72 14.99
N LEU A 157 -2.40 11.70 15.65
CA LEU A 157 -2.36 10.31 15.20
C LEU A 157 -3.14 10.11 13.88
N MET A 158 -4.26 10.80 13.69
CA MET A 158 -4.98 10.79 12.41
C MET A 158 -4.12 11.35 11.27
N GLY A 159 -3.44 12.46 11.53
CA GLY A 159 -2.49 13.07 10.58
C GLY A 159 -1.32 12.14 10.26
N GLU A 160 -0.79 11.46 11.28
CA GLU A 160 0.25 10.44 11.13
C GLU A 160 -0.20 9.27 10.25
N ILE A 161 -1.36 8.66 10.52
CA ILE A 161 -1.90 7.56 9.71
C ILE A 161 -2.02 7.97 8.25
N ILE A 162 -2.54 9.17 7.97
CA ILE A 162 -2.68 9.70 6.62
C ILE A 162 -1.31 9.93 5.96
N LEU A 163 -0.36 10.49 6.69
CA LEU A 163 0.99 10.77 6.18
C LEU A 163 1.75 9.48 5.82
N LEU A 164 1.88 8.57 6.80
CA LEU A 164 2.68 7.36 6.66
C LEU A 164 2.15 6.49 5.51
N ASN A 165 0.86 6.16 5.54
CA ASN A 165 0.22 5.34 4.51
C ASN A 165 0.12 6.06 3.16
N GLY A 166 -0.12 7.37 3.18
CA GLY A 166 -0.20 8.17 1.96
C GLY A 166 1.11 8.19 1.19
N VAL A 167 2.25 8.36 1.88
CA VAL A 167 3.58 8.35 1.26
C VAL A 167 3.87 6.99 0.62
N VAL A 168 3.70 5.89 1.36
CA VAL A 168 3.88 4.53 0.80
C VAL A 168 3.01 4.36 -0.43
N SER A 169 1.74 4.79 -0.36
CA SER A 169 0.79 4.62 -1.43
C SER A 169 1.13 5.33 -2.72
N LEU A 170 1.52 6.60 -2.63
CA LEU A 170 1.83 7.39 -3.81
C LEU A 170 3.09 6.88 -4.52
N PHE A 171 4.11 6.46 -3.76
CA PHE A 171 5.31 5.84 -4.32
C PHE A 171 4.99 4.49 -4.95
N ALA A 172 4.25 3.62 -4.26
CA ALA A 172 3.82 2.34 -4.81
C ALA A 172 2.99 2.53 -6.11
N ALA A 173 2.08 3.50 -6.14
CA ALA A 173 1.31 3.82 -7.35
C ALA A 173 2.20 4.31 -8.51
N TYR A 174 3.12 5.25 -8.25
CA TYR A 174 4.04 5.75 -9.27
C TYR A 174 4.88 4.63 -9.88
N TYR A 175 5.49 3.78 -9.04
CA TYR A 175 6.34 2.69 -9.50
C TYR A 175 5.55 1.50 -10.05
N PHE A 176 4.30 1.28 -9.62
CA PHE A 176 3.36 0.37 -10.28
C PHE A 176 3.17 0.73 -11.75
N ARG A 177 2.85 2.00 -12.02
CA ARG A 177 2.67 2.48 -13.41
C ARG A 177 3.97 2.44 -14.21
N LYS A 178 5.12 2.65 -13.55
CA LYS A 178 6.43 2.75 -14.22
C LYS A 178 7.06 1.39 -14.51
N PHE A 179 7.03 0.46 -13.54
CA PHE A 179 7.77 -0.80 -13.55
C PHE A 179 6.92 -2.05 -13.25
N GLY A 180 5.61 -1.89 -13.07
CA GLY A 180 4.66 -3.00 -12.89
C GLY A 180 4.45 -3.41 -11.43
N PHE A 181 3.62 -4.42 -11.23
CA PHE A 181 3.10 -4.83 -9.92
C PHE A 181 4.18 -5.18 -8.89
N LEU A 182 5.22 -5.91 -9.31
CA LEU A 182 6.30 -6.32 -8.39
C LEU A 182 7.09 -5.13 -7.83
N ALA A 183 7.15 -4.01 -8.55
CA ALA A 183 7.80 -2.81 -8.04
C ALA A 183 7.01 -2.17 -6.90
N ALA A 184 5.67 -2.17 -6.99
CA ALA A 184 4.80 -1.68 -5.92
C ALA A 184 4.89 -2.57 -4.68
N VAL A 185 4.77 -3.90 -4.87
CA VAL A 185 4.97 -4.91 -3.81
C VAL A 185 6.34 -4.76 -3.15
N GLY A 186 7.39 -4.56 -3.95
CA GLY A 186 8.75 -4.38 -3.45
C GLY A 186 8.89 -3.13 -2.58
N ILE A 187 8.36 -1.98 -3.01
CA ILE A 187 8.43 -0.74 -2.21
C ILE A 187 7.75 -0.94 -0.86
N HIS A 188 6.55 -1.50 -0.87
CA HIS A 188 5.79 -1.73 0.36
C HIS A 188 6.52 -2.72 1.27
N PHE A 189 6.87 -3.90 0.76
CA PHE A 189 7.57 -4.93 1.52
C PHE A 189 8.85 -4.40 2.18
N TRP A 190 9.70 -3.69 1.42
CA TRP A 190 10.95 -3.16 1.97
C TRP A 190 10.76 -1.96 2.91
N THR A 191 9.66 -1.21 2.76
CA THR A 191 9.25 -0.22 3.76
C THR A 191 8.97 -0.91 5.09
N ASP A 192 8.13 -1.95 5.07
CA ASP A 192 7.74 -2.68 6.27
C ASP A 192 8.90 -3.46 6.87
N VAL A 193 9.82 -4.00 6.07
CA VAL A 193 11.02 -4.65 6.61
C VAL A 193 11.84 -3.65 7.43
N VAL A 194 12.05 -2.43 6.93
CA VAL A 194 12.81 -1.43 7.69
C VAL A 194 12.04 -0.98 8.93
N TRP A 195 10.73 -0.72 8.79
CA TRP A 195 9.91 -0.14 9.85
C TRP A 195 9.38 -1.14 10.88
N HIS A 196 8.83 -2.28 10.47
CA HIS A 196 8.27 -3.30 11.37
C HIS A 196 9.28 -4.36 11.79
N VAL A 197 10.23 -4.73 10.92
CA VAL A 197 11.16 -5.84 11.23
C VAL A 197 12.44 -5.32 11.88
N ILE A 198 13.15 -4.40 11.23
CA ILE A 198 14.45 -3.92 11.73
C ILE A 198 14.25 -2.97 12.90
N TRP A 199 13.40 -1.95 12.75
CA TRP A 199 13.13 -1.01 13.83
C TRP A 199 12.33 -1.65 14.96
N GLY A 200 11.33 -2.48 14.66
CA GLY A 200 10.50 -3.14 15.67
C GLY A 200 11.22 -4.14 16.59
N VAL A 201 12.50 -4.49 16.35
CA VAL A 201 13.31 -5.32 17.26
C VAL A 201 14.32 -4.53 18.10
N ILE A 202 14.45 -3.22 17.87
CA ILE A 202 15.35 -2.32 18.59
C ILE A 202 14.56 -1.61 19.69
#